data_AF-A0A644YZ17-F1
#
_entry.id   AF-A0A644YZ17-F1
#
_cell.length_a   1.000
_cell.length_b   1.000
_cell.length_c   1.000
_cell.angle_alpha   90.00
_cell.angle_beta   90.00
_cell.angle_gamma   90.00
#
_symmetry.space_group_name_H-M   'P 1'
#
loop_
_entity.id
_entity.type
_entity.pdbx_description
1 polymer ?
#
loop_
_entity_poly.entity_id
_entity_poly.type
_entity_poly.pdbx_seq_one_letter_code
_entity_poly.pdbx_strand_id
1 'polypeptide(L)'
;MDEQFAYIGVRIISQLKKLGLKQADLCRETGLSTTAISQYCTGKRIPDTASLYKMATVLKTSMEWLLTGQSLTSESLTSENSTCDGTPLVESEADLVAMFRLLDEKGRETAFDFVTMLYEKATGEKASIYSTYTDTSKPQKSDPASGGNTKSGTA
;
A
#
# COMPACT_ATOMS: atom_id res chain seq x y z
N MET A 1 1.93 2.53 34.78
CA MET A 1 2.75 2.56 33.55
C MET A 1 2.17 1.47 32.68
N ASP A 2 1.73 1.81 31.47
CA ASP A 2 1.04 0.83 30.62
C ASP A 2 1.98 -0.34 30.31
N GLU A 3 1.63 -1.54 30.76
CA GLU A 3 2.47 -2.75 30.62
C GLU A 3 2.86 -3.02 29.18
N GLN A 4 2.02 -2.58 28.23
CA GLN A 4 2.23 -2.70 26.80
C GLN A 4 3.54 -2.06 26.30
N PHE A 5 4.03 -1.00 26.95
CA PHE A 5 5.21 -0.25 26.50
C PHE A 5 6.43 -0.39 27.44
N ALA A 6 6.35 -1.27 28.44
CA ALA A 6 7.39 -1.44 29.47
C ALA A 6 8.80 -1.72 28.90
N TYR A 7 8.88 -2.29 27.69
CA TYR A 7 10.14 -2.70 27.06
C TYR A 7 10.74 -1.68 26.08
N ILE A 8 10.20 -0.45 26.00
CA ILE A 8 10.69 0.57 25.05
C ILE A 8 12.16 0.89 25.27
N GLY A 9 12.60 1.01 26.53
CA GLY A 9 13.99 1.29 26.87
C GLY A 9 14.96 0.22 26.36
N VAL A 10 14.59 -1.04 26.48
CA VAL A 10 15.38 -2.18 25.97
C VAL A 10 15.52 -2.10 24.44
N ARG A 11 14.42 -1.76 23.74
CA ARG A 11 14.43 -1.61 22.27
C ARG A 11 15.27 -0.44 21.80
N ILE A 12 15.21 0.70 22.48
CA ILE A 12 16.07 1.86 22.20
C ILE A 12 17.55 1.47 22.34
N ILE A 13 17.91 0.82 23.45
CA ILE A 13 19.29 0.37 23.69
C ILE A 13 19.74 -0.64 22.63
N SER A 14 18.85 -1.56 22.23
CA SER A 14 19.12 -2.54 21.19
C SER A 14 19.42 -1.86 19.84
N GLN A 15 18.62 -0.87 19.44
CA GLN A 15 18.86 -0.13 18.18
C GLN A 15 20.13 0.72 18.23
N LEU A 16 20.42 1.37 19.35
CA LEU A 16 21.67 2.10 19.52
C LEU A 16 22.90 1.19 19.31
N LYS A 17 22.88 -0.01 19.88
CA LYS A 17 23.94 -1.00 19.67
C LYS A 17 24.06 -1.44 18.21
N LYS A 18 22.93 -1.69 17.53
CA LYS A 18 22.91 -2.07 16.10
C LYS A 18 23.50 -1.00 15.20
N LEU A 19 23.26 0.27 15.50
CA LEU A 19 23.75 1.41 14.73
C LEU A 19 25.14 1.90 15.17
N GLY A 20 25.73 1.30 16.21
CA GLY A 20 27.01 1.76 16.77
C GLY A 20 26.94 3.13 17.44
N LEU A 21 25.75 3.57 17.86
CA LEU A 21 25.50 4.88 18.48
C LEU A 21 25.49 4.78 20.02
N LYS A 22 25.90 5.85 20.70
CA LYS A 22 25.76 5.99 22.16
C LYS A 22 24.54 6.84 22.50
N GLN A 23 24.08 6.79 23.76
CA GLN A 23 23.00 7.66 24.24
C GLN A 23 23.35 9.14 24.07
N ALA A 24 24.62 9.51 24.23
CA ALA A 24 25.09 10.88 24.00
C ALA A 24 24.92 11.33 22.54
N ASP A 25 25.10 10.42 21.58
CA ASP A 25 24.85 10.71 20.16
C ASP A 25 23.36 10.91 19.92
N LEU A 26 22.51 10.06 20.50
CA LEU A 26 21.07 10.23 20.42
C LEU A 26 20.61 11.57 21.01
N CYS A 27 21.21 12.04 22.11
CA CYS A 27 20.90 13.35 22.70
C CYS A 27 21.25 14.49 21.72
N ARG A 28 22.45 14.41 21.12
CA ARG A 28 22.94 15.41 20.17
C ARG A 28 22.06 15.51 18.92
N GLU A 29 21.70 14.36 18.34
CA GLU A 29 20.91 14.31 17.10
C GLU A 29 19.43 14.67 17.32
N THR A 30 18.84 14.29 18.46
CA THR A 30 17.42 14.58 18.75
C THR A 30 17.19 15.93 19.41
N GLY A 31 18.24 16.54 19.97
CA GLY A 31 18.15 17.74 20.81
C GLY A 31 17.45 17.50 22.16
N LEU A 32 17.23 16.24 22.55
CA LEU A 32 16.64 15.88 23.84
C LEU A 32 17.69 15.91 24.95
N SER A 33 17.26 16.21 26.18
CA SER A 33 18.17 16.26 27.32
C SER A 33 18.69 14.86 27.69
N THR A 34 19.92 14.81 28.21
CA THR A 34 20.55 13.57 28.68
C THR A 34 19.68 12.83 29.70
N THR A 35 19.03 13.59 30.59
CA THR A 35 18.10 13.03 31.59
C THR A 35 16.89 12.37 30.95
N ALA A 36 16.28 13.01 29.94
CA ALA A 36 15.12 12.44 29.25
C ALA A 36 15.49 11.13 28.55
N ILE A 37 16.58 11.11 27.78
CA ILE A 37 17.04 9.91 27.08
C ILE A 37 17.37 8.78 28.07
N SER A 38 18.03 9.10 29.20
CA SER A 38 18.32 8.12 30.24
C SER A 38 17.03 7.51 30.84
N GLN A 39 16.01 8.33 31.11
CA GLN A 39 14.71 7.86 31.61
C GLN A 39 13.99 6.95 30.60
N TYR A 40 14.09 7.27 29.30
CA TYR A 40 13.52 6.45 28.23
C TYR A 40 14.26 5.11 28.10
N CYS A 41 15.59 5.13 28.09
CA CYS A 41 16.42 3.93 27.97
C CYS A 41 16.27 2.99 29.18
N THR A 42 16.01 3.53 30.37
CA THR A 42 15.77 2.75 31.60
C THR A 42 14.31 2.32 31.76
N GLY A 43 13.42 2.72 30.85
CA GLY A 43 11.99 2.40 30.93
C GLY A 43 11.25 3.14 32.05
N LYS A 44 11.88 4.08 32.74
CA LYS A 44 11.25 4.88 33.81
C LYS A 44 10.16 5.81 33.28
N ARG A 45 10.24 6.17 32.01
CA ARG A 45 9.29 7.05 31.33
C ARG A 45 9.11 6.60 29.88
N ILE A 46 7.89 6.73 29.38
CA ILE A 46 7.59 6.56 27.96
C ILE A 46 7.78 7.92 27.26
N PRO A 47 8.49 7.98 26.11
CA PRO A 47 8.63 9.22 25.36
C PRO A 47 7.25 9.74 24.90
N ASP A 48 7.08 11.06 24.94
CA ASP A 48 5.92 11.68 24.28
C ASP A 48 6.03 11.58 22.75
N THR A 49 4.95 11.89 22.05
CA THR A 49 4.87 11.74 20.58
C THR A 49 6.00 12.46 19.84
N ALA A 50 6.34 13.69 20.25
CA ALA A 50 7.38 14.47 19.61
C ALA A 50 8.78 13.89 19.86
N SER A 51 9.08 13.48 21.09
CA SER A 51 10.33 12.82 21.47
C SER A 51 10.46 11.48 20.76
N LEU A 52 9.39 10.69 20.72
CA LEU A 52 9.33 9.39 20.07
C LEU A 52 9.60 9.51 18.57
N TYR A 53 8.97 10.48 17.89
CA TYR A 53 9.20 10.73 16.46
C TYR A 53 10.66 11.06 16.18
N LYS A 54 11.25 12.01 16.92
CA LYS A 54 12.66 12.39 16.78
C LYS A 54 13.60 11.20 16.97
N MET A 55 13.34 10.39 18.00
CA MET A 55 14.12 9.19 18.27
C MET A 55 13.96 8.15 17.16
N ALA A 56 12.75 7.92 16.66
CA ALA A 56 12.48 7.00 15.56
C ALA A 56 13.26 7.38 14.29
N THR A 57 13.30 8.67 13.95
CA THR A 57 14.07 9.19 12.81
C THR A 57 15.57 8.90 12.95
N VAL A 58 16.17 9.21 14.11
CA VAL A 58 17.61 8.99 14.34
C VAL A 58 17.95 7.49 14.40
N LEU A 59 17.10 6.70 15.04
CA LEU A 59 17.26 5.26 15.18
C LEU A 59 16.85 4.48 13.92
N LYS A 60 16.46 5.17 12.85
CA LYS A 60 16.07 4.59 11.55
C LYS A 60 15.05 3.45 11.70
N THR A 61 14.03 3.67 12.54
CA THR A 61 12.98 2.70 12.83
C THR A 61 11.62 3.39 12.94
N SER A 62 10.53 2.63 13.05
CA SER A 62 9.20 3.21 13.22
C SER A 62 8.90 3.51 14.69
N MET A 63 8.01 4.48 14.92
CA MET A 63 7.50 4.78 16.26
C MET A 63 6.79 3.57 16.87
N GLU A 64 6.04 2.83 16.04
CA GLU A 64 5.36 1.58 16.40
C GLU A 64 6.36 0.53 16.90
N TRP A 65 7.43 0.26 16.14
CA TRP A 65 8.44 -0.72 16.55
C TRP A 65 9.13 -0.34 17.87
N LEU A 66 9.38 0.96 18.10
CA LEU A 66 9.93 1.41 19.39
C LEU A 66 8.95 1.15 20.55
N LEU A 67 7.65 1.36 20.33
CA LEU A 67 6.62 1.18 21.35
C LEU A 67 6.26 -0.28 21.60
N THR A 68 6.06 -1.08 20.57
CA THR A 68 5.51 -2.45 20.70
C THR A 68 6.55 -3.53 20.42
N GLY A 69 7.63 -3.19 19.72
CA GLY A 69 8.60 -4.18 19.21
C GLY A 69 8.09 -4.92 17.99
N GLN A 70 6.86 -4.67 17.57
CA GLN A 70 6.31 -5.17 16.33
C GLN A 70 6.69 -4.19 15.24
N SER A 71 7.41 -4.68 14.23
CA SER A 71 7.53 -3.88 13.03
C SER A 71 6.19 -4.04 12.36
N LEU A 72 5.64 -2.97 11.81
CA LEU A 72 4.84 -3.11 10.60
C LEU A 72 5.83 -3.57 9.53
N THR A 73 6.28 -4.83 9.65
CA THR A 73 7.06 -5.48 8.62
C THR A 73 6.19 -5.44 7.40
N SER A 74 6.80 -5.18 6.27
CA SER A 74 6.06 -5.00 5.03
C SER A 74 5.39 -6.27 4.50
N GLU A 75 5.23 -7.31 5.33
CA GLU A 75 4.16 -8.29 5.15
C GLU A 75 2.76 -7.65 5.29
N SER A 76 2.64 -6.52 6.02
CA SER A 76 1.38 -5.77 6.11
C SER A 76 1.32 -4.53 5.19
N LEU A 77 2.42 -4.12 4.56
CA LEU A 77 2.48 -2.88 3.76
C LEU A 77 3.25 -2.98 2.41
N THR A 78 3.87 -4.11 2.06
CA THR A 78 4.45 -4.36 0.72
C THR A 78 4.00 -5.68 0.09
N SER A 79 2.86 -6.20 0.50
CA SER A 79 1.97 -6.67 -0.54
C SER A 79 1.12 -5.44 -0.83
N GLU A 80 1.26 -4.74 -1.95
CA GLU A 80 0.52 -5.10 -3.16
C GLU A 80 -0.37 -6.36 -3.00
N ASN A 81 -1.15 -6.47 -1.91
CA ASN A 81 -2.30 -7.35 -1.86
C ASN A 81 -3.19 -6.70 -2.89
N SER A 82 -3.02 -7.14 -4.14
CA SER A 82 -4.00 -6.93 -5.17
C SER A 82 -5.29 -7.41 -4.51
N THR A 83 -6.16 -6.46 -4.20
CA THR A 83 -7.47 -6.75 -3.63
C THR A 83 -8.45 -6.72 -4.78
N CYS A 84 -9.35 -7.69 -4.82
CA CYS A 84 -10.53 -7.67 -5.68
C CYS A 84 -11.75 -7.60 -4.75
N ASP A 85 -12.64 -6.65 -5.00
CA ASP A 85 -13.88 -6.48 -4.23
C ASP A 85 -13.67 -6.32 -2.72
N GLY A 86 -12.56 -5.68 -2.33
CA GLY A 86 -12.20 -5.47 -0.93
C GLY A 86 -11.65 -6.71 -0.23
N THR A 87 -11.47 -7.82 -0.94
CA THR A 87 -10.85 -9.05 -0.43
C THR A 87 -9.44 -9.23 -1.00
N PRO A 88 -8.46 -9.68 -0.19
CA PRO A 88 -7.14 -10.04 -0.69
C PRO A 88 -7.23 -11.20 -1.68
N LEU A 89 -6.55 -11.09 -2.82
CA LEU A 89 -6.44 -12.21 -3.75
C LEU A 89 -5.69 -13.38 -3.10
N VAL A 90 -6.19 -14.59 -3.30
CA VAL A 90 -5.48 -15.83 -2.93
C VAL A 90 -4.39 -16.14 -3.96
N GLU A 91 -3.45 -17.02 -3.59
CA GLU A 91 -2.26 -17.36 -4.40
C GLU A 91 -2.63 -17.74 -5.85
N SER A 92 -3.64 -18.58 -6.05
CA SER A 92 -4.09 -18.98 -7.39
C SER A 92 -4.66 -17.84 -8.23
N GLU A 93 -5.28 -16.83 -7.59
CA GLU A 93 -5.80 -15.65 -8.30
C GLU A 93 -4.66 -14.72 -8.71
N ALA A 94 -3.67 -14.55 -7.83
CA ALA A 94 -2.45 -13.80 -8.14
C ALA A 94 -1.66 -14.45 -9.29
N ASP A 95 -1.55 -15.77 -9.30
CA ASP A 95 -0.93 -16.53 -10.40
C ASP A 95 -1.66 -16.34 -11.72
N LEU A 96 -3.00 -16.37 -11.71
CA LEU A 96 -3.80 -16.14 -12.91
C LEU A 96 -3.57 -14.74 -13.49
N VAL A 97 -3.50 -13.71 -12.63
CA VAL A 97 -3.17 -12.34 -13.04
C VAL A 97 -1.75 -12.25 -13.61
N ALA A 98 -0.77 -12.92 -12.97
CA ALA A 98 0.60 -12.95 -13.45
C ALA A 98 0.72 -13.60 -14.84
N MET A 99 0.08 -14.75 -15.03
CA MET A 99 0.00 -15.42 -16.33
C MET A 99 -0.69 -14.55 -17.38
N PHE A 100 -1.81 -13.93 -17.04
CA PHE A 100 -2.58 -13.07 -17.94
C PHE A 100 -1.76 -11.87 -18.45
N ARG A 101 -0.90 -11.27 -17.60
CA ARG A 101 -0.01 -10.16 -17.99
C ARG A 101 1.03 -10.55 -19.03
N LEU A 102 1.40 -11.82 -19.10
CA LEU A 102 2.36 -12.35 -20.08
C LEU A 102 1.72 -12.63 -21.45
N LEU A 103 0.38 -12.64 -21.55
CA LEU A 103 -0.33 -12.86 -22.81
C LEU A 103 -0.37 -11.59 -23.68
N ASP A 104 -0.37 -11.79 -25.00
CA ASP A 104 -0.64 -10.76 -26.00
C ASP A 104 -2.13 -10.42 -26.08
N GLU A 105 -2.51 -9.44 -26.90
CA GLU A 105 -3.89 -8.94 -26.99
C GLU A 105 -4.88 -10.08 -27.32
N LYS A 106 -4.56 -10.91 -28.32
CA LYS A 106 -5.39 -12.05 -28.71
C LYS A 106 -5.48 -13.12 -27.63
N GLY A 107 -4.38 -13.40 -26.93
CA GLY A 107 -4.36 -14.34 -25.82
C GLY A 107 -5.21 -13.86 -24.65
N ARG A 108 -5.19 -12.56 -24.36
CA ARG A 108 -6.04 -11.94 -23.34
C ARG A 108 -7.52 -12.00 -23.71
N GLU A 109 -7.87 -11.74 -24.97
CA GLU A 109 -9.23 -11.90 -25.48
C GLU A 109 -9.75 -13.33 -25.27
N THR A 110 -8.95 -14.30 -25.69
CA THR A 110 -9.30 -15.71 -25.57
C THR A 110 -9.48 -16.14 -24.11
N ALA A 111 -8.63 -15.65 -23.20
CA ALA A 111 -8.73 -15.93 -21.77
C ALA A 111 -10.04 -15.39 -21.19
N PHE A 112 -10.47 -14.19 -21.58
CA PHE A 112 -11.75 -13.63 -21.16
C PHE A 112 -12.94 -14.44 -21.68
N ASP A 113 -12.93 -14.87 -22.94
CA ASP A 113 -14.00 -15.70 -23.50
C ASP A 113 -14.22 -16.99 -22.69
N PHE A 114 -13.13 -17.64 -22.28
CA PHE A 114 -13.19 -18.82 -21.41
C PHE A 114 -13.73 -18.50 -20.02
N VAL A 115 -13.26 -17.42 -19.37
CA VAL A 115 -13.74 -17.01 -18.05
C VAL A 115 -15.22 -16.65 -18.08
N THR A 116 -15.67 -15.92 -19.10
CA THR A 116 -17.08 -15.60 -19.32
C THR A 116 -17.91 -16.87 -19.49
N MET A 117 -17.49 -17.80 -20.34
CA MET A 117 -18.17 -19.09 -20.51
C MET A 117 -18.32 -19.86 -19.19
N LEU A 118 -17.27 -19.89 -18.37
CA LEU A 118 -17.28 -20.55 -17.07
C LEU A 118 -18.23 -19.84 -16.08
N TYR A 119 -18.22 -18.51 -16.06
CA TYR A 119 -19.10 -17.70 -15.22
C TYR A 119 -20.58 -17.93 -15.54
N GLU A 120 -20.94 -17.86 -16.82
CA GLU A 120 -22.33 -18.07 -17.27
C GLU A 120 -22.82 -19.48 -16.92
N LYS A 121 -21.96 -20.48 -17.10
CA LYS A 121 -22.27 -21.86 -16.73
C LYS A 121 -22.47 -22.03 -15.22
N ALA A 122 -21.73 -21.30 -14.40
CA ALA A 122 -21.78 -21.42 -12.94
C ALA A 122 -22.97 -20.67 -12.31
N THR A 123 -23.31 -19.49 -12.84
CA THR A 123 -24.32 -18.60 -12.25
C THR A 123 -25.68 -18.69 -12.95
N GLY A 124 -25.71 -19.13 -14.22
CA GLY A 124 -26.89 -19.04 -15.08
C GLY A 124 -27.20 -17.60 -15.53
N GLU A 125 -26.44 -16.62 -15.05
CA GLU A 125 -26.53 -15.23 -15.46
C GLU A 125 -25.68 -15.02 -16.71
N LYS A 126 -26.24 -14.36 -17.71
CA LYS A 126 -25.42 -13.89 -18.83
C LYS A 126 -24.55 -12.76 -18.31
N ALA A 127 -23.23 -12.90 -18.44
CA ALA A 127 -22.32 -11.87 -17.97
C ALA A 127 -22.65 -10.55 -18.69
N SER A 128 -22.98 -9.52 -17.93
CA SER A 128 -23.23 -8.18 -18.47
C SER A 128 -21.91 -7.55 -18.91
N ILE A 129 -21.54 -7.83 -20.16
CA ILE A 129 -20.62 -7.07 -21.02
C ILE A 129 -19.32 -6.59 -20.36
N TYR A 130 -18.27 -7.39 -20.52
CA TYR A 130 -16.94 -6.85 -20.81
C TYR A 130 -17.12 -5.61 -21.71
N SER A 131 -16.86 -4.38 -21.24
CA SER A 131 -17.06 -3.15 -22.03
C SER A 131 -15.97 -3.06 -23.13
N THR A 132 -16.02 -4.02 -24.05
CA THR A 132 -15.32 -4.24 -25.32
C THR A 132 -13.92 -3.62 -25.43
N TYR A 133 -12.95 -4.31 -24.82
CA TYR A 133 -11.50 -4.38 -25.13
C TYR A 133 -10.70 -3.07 -25.26
N THR A 134 -11.22 -1.91 -24.84
CA THR A 134 -10.40 -0.69 -24.77
C THR A 134 -10.66 0.12 -23.50
N ASP A 135 -9.61 0.26 -22.70
CA ASP A 135 -9.43 1.43 -21.87
C ASP A 135 -8.78 2.55 -22.71
N THR A 136 -9.38 3.71 -22.63
CA THR A 136 -9.00 5.03 -23.15
C THR A 136 -7.51 5.27 -23.48
N SER A 137 -7.05 5.01 -24.70
CA SER A 137 -5.81 5.61 -25.23
C SER A 137 -5.68 5.59 -26.76
N LYS A 138 -6.59 6.28 -27.46
CA LYS A 138 -6.29 6.84 -28.80
C LYS A 138 -6.62 8.34 -28.80
N PRO A 139 -5.67 9.24 -29.11
CA PRO A 139 -5.97 10.67 -29.18
C PRO A 139 -6.96 10.89 -30.33
N GLN A 140 -8.06 11.59 -30.03
CA GLN A 140 -9.03 12.00 -31.03
C GLN A 140 -8.30 12.88 -32.07
N LYS A 141 -8.20 12.39 -33.30
CA LYS A 141 -8.02 13.26 -34.46
C LYS A 141 -9.33 14.02 -34.64
N SER A 142 -9.32 15.28 -34.21
CA SER A 142 -10.23 16.31 -34.69
C SER A 142 -10.04 16.50 -36.19
N ASP A 143 -11.11 16.32 -36.97
CA ASP A 143 -11.25 16.73 -38.38
C ASP A 143 -12.76 16.65 -38.77
N PRO A 144 -13.24 17.39 -39.79
CA PRO A 144 -13.77 18.73 -39.64
C PRO A 144 -15.29 18.79 -39.80
N ALA A 145 -15.88 19.90 -39.34
CA ALA A 145 -17.30 20.22 -39.49
C ALA A 145 -17.76 20.14 -40.96
N SER A 146 -18.79 19.33 -41.22
CA SER A 146 -19.55 19.35 -42.47
C SER A 146 -21.06 19.27 -42.22
N GLY A 147 -21.69 20.44 -42.28
CA GLY A 147 -22.94 20.77 -42.96
C GLY A 147 -24.14 19.82 -42.91
N GLY A 148 -25.27 20.35 -42.42
CA GLY A 148 -26.59 19.84 -42.75
C GLY A 148 -27.72 20.54 -41.99
N ASN A 149 -28.16 21.71 -42.45
CA ASN A 149 -29.43 22.30 -41.99
C ASN A 149 -30.53 21.93 -43.00
N THR A 150 -31.37 20.97 -42.63
CA THR A 150 -32.56 20.58 -43.38
C THR A 150 -33.76 21.43 -42.98
N LYS A 151 -34.46 21.88 -44.02
CA LYS A 151 -35.73 22.61 -44.01
C LYS A 151 -36.78 21.94 -43.13
N SER A 152 -37.58 22.75 -42.44
CA SER A 152 -38.95 22.41 -42.03
C SER A 152 -39.85 23.59 -42.37
N GLY A 153 -40.85 23.36 -43.21
CA GLY A 153 -41.93 24.30 -43.47
C GLY A 153 -43.15 23.96 -42.62
N THR A 154 -44.10 24.90 -42.52
CA THR A 154 -45.54 24.76 -42.83
C THR A 154 -46.33 25.87 -42.14
N ALA A 155 -46.97 26.72 -42.93
CA ALA A 155 -48.35 27.21 -42.85
C ALA A 155 -48.49 28.51 -43.66
#